data_AF-A0A2H1X0V2-F1
#
_entry.id   AF-A0A2H1X0V2-F1
#
_cell.length_a   1.000
_cell.length_b   1.000
_cell.length_c   1.000
_cell.angle_alpha   90.00
_cell.angle_beta   90.00
_cell.angle_gamma   90.00
#
_symmetry.space_group_name_H-M   'P 1'
#
loop_
_entity.id
_entity.type
_entity.pdbx_description
1 polymer ?
#
loop_
_entity_poly.entity_id
_entity_poly.type
_entity_poly.pdbx_seq_one_letter_code
_entity_poly.pdbx_strand_id
1 'polypeptide(L)'
;MGEPTLEPELTNRLTRFLHTGNEFPRYYPGCWTTHKYFEEDKLPVLPQIVEIHPGNTEAVEIILKASKDALYTRFDAIAFALAKCLQIGNTTMKEAAYKAAMQICVTPEQIMLFTKFTRLLKTGNGRGWCKTLKEWYSKKDPMDLAKDVTRVRARHGRSHKTLLRKCHLKVPSEDHARDAVVKYAIYGFKHAKQLIGDKTGTKEIFDYIQCVEDMRHCEDPLAAAAIATQNQFTLDHVPGHLLTSQEVWDAVLPQFSLEELLHNIQRIHNMGFLSNESTTTSILVSLLSNQDKIKKSKVTSLEVYITMANYAKKSKPMKFEKAKVALEREARRRTRQIFDSKTETWEWTTTKRHPREAKHW
;
A
#
# COMPACT_ATOMS: atom_id res chain seq x y z
N MET A 1 6.14 -32.41 14.74
CA MET A 1 6.97 -31.57 13.83
C MET A 1 8.26 -32.34 13.65
N GLY A 2 8.59 -32.72 12.41
CA GLY A 2 9.86 -33.40 12.13
C GLY A 2 11.04 -32.48 12.45
N GLU A 3 12.23 -33.07 12.61
CA GLU A 3 13.46 -32.30 12.79
C GLU A 3 13.66 -31.33 11.59
N PRO A 4 14.10 -30.08 11.85
CA PRO A 4 14.38 -29.13 10.78
C PRO A 4 15.46 -29.70 9.87
N THR A 5 15.18 -29.74 8.57
CA THR A 5 16.10 -30.31 7.57
C THR A 5 17.11 -29.29 7.08
N LEU A 6 16.82 -28.00 7.21
CA LEU A 6 17.73 -26.91 6.86
C LEU A 6 18.76 -26.65 7.96
N GLU A 7 20.00 -26.44 7.55
CA GLU A 7 21.09 -26.06 8.44
C GLU A 7 20.75 -24.76 9.18
N PRO A 8 21.06 -24.65 10.49
CA PRO A 8 20.74 -23.46 11.29
C PRO A 8 21.26 -22.15 10.69
N GLU A 9 22.41 -22.18 10.01
CA GLU A 9 23.00 -21.02 9.35
C GLU A 9 22.12 -20.47 8.22
N LEU A 10 21.61 -21.35 7.34
CA LEU A 10 20.74 -20.97 6.23
C LEU A 10 19.41 -20.42 6.75
N THR A 11 18.85 -21.10 7.74
CA THR A 11 17.63 -20.66 8.44
C THR A 11 17.80 -19.28 9.08
N ASN A 12 18.92 -19.03 9.76
CA ASN A 12 19.22 -17.75 10.39
C ASN A 12 19.40 -16.62 9.37
N ARG A 13 20.04 -16.86 8.23
CA ARG A 13 20.19 -15.86 7.15
C ARG A 13 18.84 -15.52 6.51
N LEU A 14 18.01 -16.53 6.22
CA LEU A 14 16.68 -16.34 5.66
C LEU A 14 15.78 -15.56 6.62
N THR A 15 15.65 -16.01 7.88
CA THR A 15 14.84 -15.33 8.89
C THR A 15 15.30 -13.90 9.14
N ARG A 16 16.62 -13.65 9.19
CA ARG A 16 17.15 -12.30 9.32
C ARG A 16 16.72 -11.40 8.16
N PHE A 17 16.77 -11.90 6.92
CA PHE A 17 16.27 -11.16 5.77
C PHE A 17 14.77 -10.86 5.90
N LEU A 18 13.96 -11.83 6.33
CA LEU A 18 12.52 -11.61 6.51
C LEU A 18 12.22 -10.54 7.57
N HIS A 19 12.99 -10.50 8.65
CA HIS A 19 12.81 -9.55 9.73
C HIS A 19 13.32 -8.14 9.36
N THR A 20 14.49 -8.06 8.72
CA THR A 20 15.29 -6.82 8.61
C THR A 20 15.59 -6.38 7.17
N GLY A 21 15.20 -7.17 6.17
CA GLY A 21 15.51 -6.93 4.76
C GLY A 21 16.94 -7.25 4.36
N ASN A 22 17.74 -7.80 5.28
CA ASN A 22 19.15 -8.09 5.07
C ASN A 22 19.53 -9.45 5.67
N GLU A 23 20.36 -10.21 4.97
CA GLU A 23 20.89 -11.48 5.48
C GLU A 23 22.01 -11.30 6.51
N PHE A 24 22.67 -10.13 6.50
CA PHE A 24 23.74 -9.80 7.44
C PHE A 24 23.17 -9.27 8.76
N PRO A 25 23.88 -9.46 9.89
CA PRO A 25 23.50 -8.91 11.21
C PRO A 25 23.71 -7.39 11.28
N ARG A 26 23.15 -6.64 10.31
CA ARG A 26 23.21 -5.19 10.19
C ARG A 26 21.84 -4.67 9.78
N TYR A 27 21.23 -3.89 10.66
CA TYR A 27 19.98 -3.21 10.37
C TYR A 27 20.25 -1.77 9.95
N TYR A 28 19.74 -1.39 8.79
CA TYR A 28 19.81 -0.02 8.29
C TYR A 28 18.42 0.62 8.40
N PRO A 29 18.24 1.60 9.30
CA PRO A 29 16.96 2.28 9.43
C PRO A 29 16.70 3.17 8.21
N GLY A 30 15.42 3.34 7.86
CA GLY A 30 15.00 4.24 6.78
C GLY A 30 14.46 3.52 5.55
N CYS A 31 14.72 4.06 4.35
CA CYS A 31 14.14 3.55 3.12
C CYS A 31 14.99 2.40 2.54
N TRP A 32 14.44 1.18 2.59
CA TRP A 32 15.14 -0.01 2.06
C TRP A 32 15.34 0.02 0.54
N THR A 33 14.56 0.83 -0.19
CA THR A 33 14.79 1.07 -1.63
C THR A 33 16.14 1.75 -1.88
N THR A 34 16.58 2.65 -0.99
CA THR A 34 17.91 3.30 -1.07
C THR A 34 19.03 2.28 -0.91
N HIS A 35 18.82 1.28 -0.05
CA HIS A 35 19.79 0.22 0.21
C HIS A 35 19.70 -0.93 -0.78
N LYS A 36 18.84 -0.84 -1.81
CA LYS A 36 18.73 -1.83 -2.88
C LYS A 36 18.47 -3.26 -2.38
N TYR A 37 17.68 -3.40 -1.32
CA TYR A 37 17.41 -4.70 -0.68
C TYR A 37 16.59 -5.67 -1.53
N PHE A 38 15.96 -5.17 -2.59
CA PHE A 38 15.06 -5.94 -3.44
C PHE A 38 15.50 -5.88 -4.90
N GLU A 39 16.79 -6.10 -5.15
CA GLU A 39 17.34 -6.30 -6.49
C GLU A 39 17.47 -7.81 -6.81
N GLU A 40 17.64 -8.16 -8.08
CA GLU A 40 17.63 -9.56 -8.53
C GLU A 40 18.73 -10.41 -7.88
N ASP A 41 19.89 -9.83 -7.57
CA ASP A 41 21.03 -10.47 -6.91
C ASP A 41 20.85 -10.65 -5.39
N LYS A 42 19.79 -10.06 -4.79
CA LYS A 42 19.54 -10.15 -3.36
C LYS A 42 18.87 -11.46 -2.97
N LEU A 43 18.97 -11.76 -1.68
CA LEU A 43 18.55 -13.00 -1.05
C LEU A 43 19.29 -14.26 -1.59
N PRO A 44 20.64 -14.26 -1.69
CA PRO A 44 21.42 -15.41 -2.16
C PRO A 44 21.28 -16.69 -1.31
N VAL A 45 20.79 -16.62 -0.07
CA VAL A 45 20.55 -17.84 0.73
C VAL A 45 19.52 -18.76 0.07
N LEU A 46 18.53 -18.23 -0.66
CA LEU A 46 17.52 -19.06 -1.31
C LEU A 46 18.09 -19.92 -2.45
N PRO A 47 18.89 -19.38 -3.40
CA PRO A 47 19.65 -20.19 -4.35
C PRO A 47 20.47 -21.29 -3.68
N GLN A 48 21.18 -20.96 -2.60
CA GLN A 48 21.99 -21.94 -1.85
C GLN A 48 21.15 -23.07 -1.25
N ILE A 49 19.99 -22.74 -0.65
CA ILE A 49 19.06 -23.74 -0.12
C ILE A 49 18.56 -24.67 -1.24
N VAL A 50 18.22 -24.12 -2.42
CA VAL A 50 17.73 -24.93 -3.54
C VAL A 50 18.80 -25.86 -4.11
N GLU A 51 20.06 -25.44 -4.09
CA GLU A 51 21.21 -26.24 -4.54
C GLU A 51 21.49 -27.41 -3.59
N ILE A 52 21.50 -27.15 -2.28
CA ILE A 52 21.79 -28.17 -1.25
C ILE A 52 20.59 -29.11 -1.05
N HIS A 53 19.38 -28.55 -1.04
CA HIS A 53 18.14 -29.25 -0.72
C HIS A 53 17.10 -29.14 -1.87
N PRO A 54 17.35 -29.77 -3.02
CA PRO A 54 16.47 -29.64 -4.18
C PRO A 54 15.06 -30.18 -3.89
N GLY A 55 14.06 -29.32 -4.02
CA GLY A 55 12.65 -29.66 -3.79
C GLY A 55 12.15 -29.53 -2.36
N ASN A 56 13.01 -29.09 -1.45
CA ASN A 56 12.63 -28.75 -0.09
C ASN A 56 11.70 -27.52 -0.05
N THR A 57 10.62 -27.58 0.73
CA THR A 57 9.65 -26.50 0.92
C THR A 57 9.78 -25.76 2.26
N GLU A 58 10.69 -26.19 3.14
CA GLU A 58 10.93 -25.61 4.48
C GLU A 58 11.26 -24.11 4.39
N ALA A 59 12.01 -23.67 3.38
CA ALA A 59 12.25 -22.24 3.16
C ALA A 59 10.93 -21.44 2.95
N VAL A 60 9.97 -22.01 2.23
CA VAL A 60 8.65 -21.40 2.03
C VAL A 60 7.83 -21.43 3.32
N GLU A 61 7.95 -22.50 4.12
CA GLU A 61 7.29 -22.62 5.42
C GLU A 61 7.83 -21.59 6.43
N ILE A 62 9.14 -21.34 6.44
CA ILE A 62 9.77 -20.28 7.23
C ILE A 62 9.20 -18.91 6.82
N ILE A 63 9.09 -18.63 5.52
CA ILE A 63 8.50 -17.37 5.03
C ILE A 63 7.04 -17.23 5.46
N LEU A 64 6.25 -18.31 5.32
CA LEU A 64 4.85 -18.34 5.72
C LEU A 64 4.69 -18.12 7.23
N LYS A 65 5.52 -18.78 8.04
CA LYS A 65 5.52 -18.66 9.50
C LYS A 65 5.88 -17.23 9.93
N ALA A 66 6.97 -16.68 9.41
CA ALA A 66 7.37 -15.29 9.72
C ALA A 66 6.26 -14.28 9.40
N SER A 67 5.52 -14.49 8.30
CA SER A 67 4.37 -13.65 7.98
C SER A 67 3.18 -13.83 8.92
N LYS A 68 2.85 -15.06 9.33
CA LYS A 68 1.71 -15.35 10.24
C LYS A 68 1.98 -14.87 11.66
N ASP A 69 3.22 -15.02 12.12
CA ASP A 69 3.66 -14.59 13.44
C ASP A 69 3.92 -13.07 13.49
N ALA A 70 3.68 -12.36 12.38
CA ALA A 70 3.99 -10.93 12.21
C ALA A 70 5.45 -10.57 12.53
N LEU A 71 6.36 -11.53 12.34
CA LEU A 71 7.80 -11.36 12.52
C LEU A 71 8.42 -10.79 11.23
N TYR A 72 8.01 -9.58 10.88
CA TYR A 72 8.60 -8.81 9.80
C TYR A 72 8.38 -7.32 10.05
N THR A 73 9.35 -6.49 9.68
CA THR A 73 9.19 -5.03 9.76
C THR A 73 8.49 -4.46 8.52
N ARG A 74 8.65 -5.12 7.37
CA ARG A 74 8.06 -4.70 6.09
C ARG A 74 7.60 -5.90 5.28
N PHE A 75 6.35 -5.86 4.81
CA PHE A 75 5.80 -6.91 3.96
C PHE A 75 6.55 -7.05 2.62
N ASP A 76 7.31 -6.02 2.21
CA ASP A 76 8.21 -6.08 1.05
C ASP A 76 9.16 -7.29 1.11
N ALA A 77 9.73 -7.62 2.29
CA ALA A 77 10.65 -8.76 2.45
C ALA A 77 9.97 -10.10 2.18
N ILE A 78 8.77 -10.27 2.75
CA ILE A 78 7.95 -11.47 2.59
C ILE A 78 7.58 -11.66 1.11
N ALA A 79 7.05 -10.61 0.49
CA ALA A 79 6.62 -10.65 -0.90
C ALA A 79 7.78 -10.88 -1.87
N PHE A 80 8.95 -10.29 -1.61
CA PHE A 80 10.17 -10.51 -2.39
C PHE A 80 10.68 -11.95 -2.25
N ALA A 81 10.76 -12.47 -1.03
CA ALA A 81 11.22 -13.84 -0.77
C ALA A 81 10.33 -14.88 -1.47
N LEU A 82 9.00 -14.75 -1.41
CA LEU A 82 8.09 -15.63 -2.15
C LEU A 82 8.30 -15.54 -3.67
N ALA A 83 8.46 -14.33 -4.21
CA ALA A 83 8.75 -14.15 -5.63
C ALA A 83 10.10 -14.76 -6.02
N LYS A 84 11.10 -14.70 -5.14
CA LYS A 84 12.41 -15.33 -5.33
C LYS A 84 12.29 -16.85 -5.37
N CYS A 85 11.52 -17.48 -4.47
CA CYS A 85 11.20 -18.90 -4.53
C CYS A 85 10.56 -19.30 -5.88
N LEU A 86 9.69 -18.45 -6.45
CA LEU A 86 9.12 -18.69 -7.77
C LEU A 86 10.12 -18.57 -8.93
N GLN A 87 11.15 -17.73 -8.78
CA GLN A 87 12.19 -17.53 -9.78
C GLN A 87 13.11 -18.75 -9.87
N ILE A 88 13.57 -19.26 -8.72
CA ILE A 88 14.64 -20.26 -8.66
C ILE A 88 14.15 -21.70 -8.38
N GLY A 89 12.96 -21.84 -7.78
CA GLY A 89 12.50 -23.13 -7.25
C GLY A 89 12.12 -24.12 -8.34
N ASN A 90 12.04 -25.40 -7.98
CA ASN A 90 11.43 -26.43 -8.82
C ASN A 90 9.89 -26.43 -8.69
N THR A 91 9.20 -27.38 -9.32
CA THR A 91 7.72 -27.45 -9.32
C THR A 91 7.14 -27.45 -7.91
N THR A 92 7.66 -28.29 -7.01
CA THR A 92 7.20 -28.42 -5.62
C THR A 92 7.33 -27.10 -4.85
N MET A 93 8.48 -26.44 -4.95
CA MET A 93 8.71 -25.16 -4.29
C MET A 93 7.82 -24.05 -4.87
N LYS A 94 7.61 -24.03 -6.18
CA LYS A 94 6.72 -23.05 -6.83
C LYS A 94 5.27 -23.21 -6.36
N GLU A 95 4.78 -24.43 -6.28
CA GLU A 95 3.44 -24.73 -5.78
C GLU A 95 3.27 -24.31 -4.32
N ALA A 96 4.25 -24.64 -3.46
CA ALA A 96 4.28 -24.21 -2.07
C ALA A 96 4.28 -22.68 -1.96
N ALA A 97 5.09 -21.99 -2.76
CA ALA A 97 5.18 -20.52 -2.75
C ALA A 97 3.86 -19.85 -3.18
N TYR A 98 3.18 -20.38 -4.21
CA TYR A 98 1.86 -19.88 -4.59
C TYR A 98 0.79 -20.14 -3.51
N LYS A 99 0.83 -21.31 -2.85
CA LYS A 99 -0.07 -21.62 -1.73
C LYS A 99 0.19 -20.71 -0.52
N ALA A 100 1.45 -20.39 -0.22
CA ALA A 100 1.82 -19.42 0.80
C ALA A 100 1.35 -18.01 0.42
N ALA A 101 1.58 -17.58 -0.82
CA ALA A 101 1.12 -16.28 -1.33
C ALA A 101 -0.40 -16.11 -1.18
N MET A 102 -1.20 -17.14 -1.49
CA MET A 102 -2.66 -17.11 -1.31
C MET A 102 -3.13 -16.91 0.13
N GLN A 103 -2.34 -17.38 1.10
CA GLN A 103 -2.66 -17.23 2.52
C GLN A 103 -2.28 -15.85 3.06
N ILE A 104 -1.16 -15.28 2.61
CA ILE A 104 -0.60 -14.07 3.24
C ILE A 104 -0.86 -12.79 2.45
N CYS A 105 -1.07 -12.87 1.13
CA CYS A 105 -1.44 -11.72 0.31
C CYS A 105 -2.96 -11.53 0.34
N VAL A 106 -3.50 -11.06 1.47
CA VAL A 106 -4.95 -10.96 1.71
C VAL A 106 -5.53 -9.66 1.14
N THR A 107 -4.78 -8.56 1.19
CA THR A 107 -5.23 -7.22 0.73
C THR A 107 -4.81 -6.93 -0.72
N PRO A 108 -5.49 -5.98 -1.40
CA PRO A 108 -5.08 -5.49 -2.72
C PRO A 108 -3.62 -5.02 -2.78
N GLU A 109 -3.16 -4.28 -1.77
CA GLU A 109 -1.78 -3.78 -1.72
C GLU A 109 -0.76 -4.92 -1.67
N GLN A 110 -1.04 -5.95 -0.84
CA GLN A 110 -0.15 -7.10 -0.69
C GLN A 110 -0.07 -7.92 -1.98
N ILE A 111 -1.20 -8.23 -2.62
CA ILE A 111 -1.18 -8.99 -3.89
C ILE A 111 -0.55 -8.16 -5.02
N MET A 112 -0.77 -6.85 -5.06
CA MET A 112 -0.10 -5.96 -6.02
C MET A 112 1.41 -5.84 -5.76
N LEU A 113 1.85 -5.87 -4.49
CA LEU A 113 3.26 -5.88 -4.13
C LEU A 113 3.94 -7.21 -4.52
N PHE A 114 3.30 -8.34 -4.25
CA PHE A 114 3.76 -9.64 -4.71
C PHE A 114 3.90 -9.67 -6.24
N THR A 115 2.89 -9.23 -6.98
CA THR A 115 2.95 -9.17 -8.45
C THR A 115 3.97 -8.16 -9.00
N LYS A 116 4.32 -7.11 -8.23
CA LYS A 116 5.45 -6.23 -8.55
C LYS A 116 6.75 -7.03 -8.52
N PHE A 117 7.00 -7.81 -7.47
CA PHE A 117 8.23 -8.59 -7.35
C PHE A 117 8.31 -9.77 -8.30
N THR A 118 7.20 -10.46 -8.60
CA THR A 118 7.23 -11.49 -9.65
C THR A 118 7.64 -10.88 -11.00
N ARG A 119 7.09 -9.70 -11.35
CA ARG A 119 7.51 -8.96 -12.56
C ARG A 119 8.98 -8.55 -12.50
N LEU A 120 9.46 -8.03 -11.37
CA LEU A 120 10.84 -7.60 -11.20
C LEU A 120 11.82 -8.75 -11.46
N LEU A 121 11.55 -9.92 -10.87
CA LEU A 121 12.35 -11.13 -11.00
C LEU A 121 12.04 -11.93 -12.28
N LYS A 122 11.33 -11.31 -13.23
CA LYS A 122 10.92 -11.91 -14.52
C LYS A 122 10.27 -13.29 -14.37
N THR A 123 9.54 -13.49 -13.26
CA THR A 123 8.78 -14.70 -12.95
C THR A 123 7.29 -14.38 -12.83
N GLY A 124 6.47 -15.41 -12.68
CA GLY A 124 5.02 -15.30 -12.77
C GLY A 124 4.55 -15.08 -14.21
N ASN A 125 3.24 -14.95 -14.40
CA ASN A 125 2.52 -14.96 -15.69
C ASN A 125 2.31 -16.36 -16.32
N GLY A 126 2.87 -17.42 -15.75
CA GLY A 126 2.56 -18.79 -16.15
C GLY A 126 1.23 -19.28 -15.56
N ARG A 127 0.90 -20.55 -15.83
CA ARG A 127 -0.35 -21.20 -15.36
C ARG A 127 -0.58 -21.08 -13.85
N GLY A 128 0.47 -21.32 -13.04
CA GLY A 128 0.38 -21.20 -11.57
C GLY A 128 0.02 -19.79 -11.11
N TRP A 129 0.67 -18.77 -11.68
CA TRP A 129 0.36 -17.36 -11.37
C TRP A 129 -1.08 -16.98 -11.73
N CYS A 130 -1.54 -17.40 -12.93
CA CYS A 130 -2.92 -17.16 -13.34
C CYS A 130 -3.90 -17.86 -12.40
N LYS A 131 -3.62 -19.10 -11.98
CA LYS A 131 -4.45 -19.85 -11.03
C LYS A 131 -4.56 -19.12 -9.69
N THR A 132 -3.43 -18.74 -9.10
CA THR A 132 -3.37 -17.99 -7.84
C THR A 132 -4.19 -16.70 -7.90
N LEU A 133 -4.02 -15.88 -8.95
CA LEU A 133 -4.80 -14.66 -9.05
C LEU A 133 -6.30 -14.92 -9.24
N LYS A 134 -6.68 -15.90 -10.06
CA LYS A 134 -8.09 -16.26 -10.21
C LYS A 134 -8.70 -16.63 -8.87
N GLU A 135 -8.02 -17.49 -8.12
CA GLU A 135 -8.44 -17.91 -6.79
C GLU A 135 -8.54 -16.74 -5.81
N TRP A 136 -7.61 -15.78 -5.86
CA TRP A 136 -7.65 -14.58 -5.00
C TRP A 136 -8.91 -13.75 -5.22
N TYR A 137 -9.32 -13.55 -6.49
CA TYR A 137 -10.56 -12.84 -6.83
C TYR A 137 -11.82 -13.66 -6.55
N SER A 138 -11.78 -14.97 -6.81
CA SER A 138 -12.94 -15.86 -6.65
C SER A 138 -13.26 -16.20 -5.20
N LYS A 139 -12.25 -16.27 -4.30
CA LYS A 139 -12.47 -16.65 -2.90
C LYS A 139 -13.16 -15.59 -2.06
N LYS A 140 -13.16 -14.33 -2.51
CA LYS A 140 -13.73 -13.21 -1.76
C LYS A 140 -15.24 -13.15 -1.99
N ASP A 141 -15.94 -12.78 -0.93
CA ASP A 141 -17.33 -12.33 -1.03
C ASP A 141 -17.42 -11.17 -2.04
N PRO A 142 -18.46 -11.12 -2.91
CA PRO A 142 -18.60 -10.07 -3.90
C PRO A 142 -18.58 -8.64 -3.33
N MET A 143 -19.21 -8.39 -2.17
CA MET A 143 -19.24 -7.07 -1.55
C MET A 143 -17.86 -6.70 -0.99
N ASP A 144 -17.17 -7.65 -0.34
CA ASP A 144 -15.79 -7.41 0.12
C ASP A 144 -14.83 -7.18 -1.04
N LEU A 145 -15.03 -7.88 -2.17
CA LEU A 145 -14.26 -7.62 -3.38
C LEU A 145 -14.56 -6.22 -3.95
N ALA A 146 -15.82 -5.77 -3.90
CA ALA A 146 -16.19 -4.42 -4.31
C ALA A 146 -15.45 -3.37 -3.47
N LYS A 147 -15.47 -3.50 -2.14
CA LYS A 147 -14.73 -2.64 -1.20
C LYS A 147 -13.23 -2.60 -1.49
N ASP A 148 -12.63 -3.75 -1.73
CA ASP A 148 -11.20 -3.85 -2.04
C ASP A 148 -10.82 -3.14 -3.35
N VAL A 149 -11.58 -3.39 -4.42
CA VAL A 149 -11.32 -2.84 -5.76
C VAL A 149 -11.57 -1.33 -5.82
N THR A 150 -12.55 -0.83 -5.08
CA THR A 150 -12.86 0.60 -5.02
C THR A 150 -11.89 1.36 -4.12
N ARG A 151 -11.48 0.79 -2.98
CA ARG A 151 -10.49 1.39 -2.08
C ARG A 151 -9.10 1.48 -2.73
N VAL A 152 -8.66 0.41 -3.40
CA VAL A 152 -7.30 0.30 -3.96
C VAL A 152 -7.33 0.01 -5.45
N ARG A 153 -7.61 1.04 -6.26
CA ARG A 153 -7.66 0.89 -7.72
C ARG A 153 -6.35 0.40 -8.33
N ALA A 154 -5.23 0.92 -7.82
CA ALA A 154 -3.88 0.60 -8.29
C ALA A 154 -2.81 0.89 -7.23
N ARG A 155 -1.79 0.02 -7.18
CA ARG A 155 -0.55 0.17 -6.42
C ARG A 155 0.59 -0.53 -7.16
N HIS A 156 1.82 -0.10 -6.88
CA HIS A 156 3.04 -0.76 -7.39
C HIS A 156 3.06 -0.97 -8.92
N GLY A 157 2.44 -0.05 -9.68
CA GLY A 157 2.37 -0.12 -11.15
C GLY A 157 1.48 -1.25 -11.68
N ARG A 158 0.48 -1.68 -10.90
CA ARG A 158 -0.58 -2.62 -11.29
C ARG A 158 -1.93 -2.09 -10.81
N SER A 159 -2.97 -2.39 -11.59
CA SER A 159 -4.37 -2.17 -11.21
C SER A 159 -5.14 -3.48 -11.29
N HIS A 160 -6.29 -3.56 -10.63
CA HIS A 160 -7.15 -4.74 -10.73
C HIS A 160 -7.53 -5.04 -12.19
N LYS A 161 -7.81 -4.01 -13.01
CA LYS A 161 -8.00 -4.13 -14.46
C LYS A 161 -6.87 -4.91 -15.14
N THR A 162 -5.62 -4.54 -14.86
CA THR A 162 -4.46 -5.21 -15.49
C THR A 162 -4.27 -6.64 -15.00
N LEU A 163 -4.57 -6.92 -13.72
CA LEU A 163 -4.44 -8.26 -13.15
C LEU A 163 -5.52 -9.19 -13.70
N LEU A 164 -6.78 -8.77 -13.68
CA LEU A 164 -7.94 -9.52 -14.18
C LEU A 164 -7.81 -9.88 -15.66
N ARG A 165 -7.39 -8.91 -16.50
CA ARG A 165 -7.13 -9.16 -17.92
C ARG A 165 -6.02 -10.17 -18.12
N LYS A 166 -4.93 -10.06 -17.35
CA LYS A 166 -3.75 -10.90 -17.51
C LYS A 166 -3.96 -12.33 -16.99
N CYS A 167 -4.70 -12.52 -15.90
CA CYS A 167 -5.00 -13.86 -15.41
C CYS A 167 -6.12 -14.53 -16.21
N HIS A 168 -6.87 -13.80 -17.04
CA HIS A 168 -8.04 -14.29 -17.76
C HIS A 168 -9.09 -14.90 -16.81
N LEU A 169 -9.47 -14.14 -15.77
CA LEU A 169 -10.54 -14.56 -14.86
C LEU A 169 -11.84 -14.76 -15.64
N LYS A 170 -12.48 -15.91 -15.42
CA LYS A 170 -13.84 -16.19 -15.86
C LYS A 170 -14.69 -16.33 -14.60
N VAL A 171 -15.70 -15.47 -14.47
CA VAL A 171 -16.68 -15.57 -13.39
C VAL A 171 -17.74 -16.60 -13.80
N PRO A 172 -18.17 -17.50 -12.91
CA PRO A 172 -19.27 -18.42 -13.21
C PRO A 172 -20.55 -17.66 -13.60
N SER A 173 -21.35 -18.23 -14.50
CA SER A 173 -22.50 -17.55 -15.10
C SER A 173 -23.58 -17.16 -14.08
N GLU A 174 -23.68 -17.92 -12.99
CA GLU A 174 -24.59 -17.74 -11.88
C GLU A 174 -24.14 -16.66 -10.88
N ASP A 175 -22.85 -16.31 -10.86
CA ASP A 175 -22.32 -15.34 -9.90
C ASP A 175 -22.34 -13.91 -10.46
N HIS A 176 -23.55 -13.39 -10.60
CA HIS A 176 -23.78 -12.05 -11.14
C HIS A 176 -23.15 -10.96 -10.28
N ALA A 177 -23.17 -11.11 -8.95
CA ALA A 177 -22.62 -10.13 -8.02
C ALA A 177 -21.10 -9.95 -8.20
N ARG A 178 -20.33 -11.05 -8.27
CA ARG A 178 -18.88 -10.95 -8.54
C ARG A 178 -18.60 -10.46 -9.96
N ASP A 179 -19.40 -10.88 -10.93
CA ASP A 179 -19.24 -10.44 -12.32
C ASP A 179 -19.49 -8.93 -12.46
N ALA A 180 -20.42 -8.35 -11.70
CA ALA A 180 -20.60 -6.90 -11.61
C ALA A 180 -19.33 -6.18 -11.15
N VAL A 181 -18.65 -6.67 -10.10
CA VAL A 181 -17.39 -6.10 -9.60
C VAL A 181 -16.26 -6.24 -10.62
N VAL A 182 -16.14 -7.41 -11.25
CA VAL A 182 -15.11 -7.68 -12.27
C VAL A 182 -15.32 -6.80 -13.50
N LYS A 183 -16.56 -6.66 -13.99
CA LYS A 183 -16.92 -5.76 -15.09
C LYS A 183 -16.65 -4.30 -14.73
N TYR A 184 -16.99 -3.87 -13.50
CA TYR A 184 -16.65 -2.54 -13.00
C TYR A 184 -15.13 -2.30 -13.05
N ALA A 185 -14.33 -3.23 -12.54
CA ALA A 185 -12.88 -3.11 -12.54
C ALA A 185 -12.27 -3.00 -13.95
N ILE A 186 -12.85 -3.72 -14.93
CA ILE A 186 -12.31 -3.79 -16.30
C ILE A 186 -12.80 -2.63 -17.18
N TYR A 187 -14.10 -2.34 -17.13
CA TYR A 187 -14.80 -1.44 -18.05
C TYR A 187 -15.24 -0.12 -17.44
N GLY A 188 -15.29 -0.01 -16.10
CA GLY A 188 -15.81 1.14 -15.39
C GLY A 188 -17.32 1.06 -15.11
N PHE A 189 -17.80 1.98 -14.28
CA PHE A 189 -19.15 1.94 -13.69
C PHE A 189 -20.28 1.91 -14.71
N LYS A 190 -20.34 2.91 -15.61
CA LYS A 190 -21.43 3.05 -16.58
C LYS A 190 -21.60 1.79 -17.45
N HIS A 191 -20.51 1.29 -18.01
CA HIS A 191 -20.55 0.12 -18.88
C HIS A 191 -20.85 -1.17 -18.11
N ALA A 192 -20.31 -1.34 -16.91
CA ALA A 192 -20.62 -2.50 -16.08
C ALA A 192 -22.12 -2.56 -15.73
N LYS A 193 -22.72 -1.43 -15.35
CA LYS A 193 -24.15 -1.33 -15.05
C LYS A 193 -25.01 -1.65 -16.27
N GLN A 194 -24.62 -1.21 -17.47
CA GLN A 194 -25.30 -1.58 -18.73
C GLN A 194 -25.22 -3.08 -19.05
N LEU A 195 -24.10 -3.73 -18.75
CA LEU A 195 -23.88 -5.14 -19.10
C LEU A 195 -24.56 -6.14 -18.16
N ILE A 196 -24.76 -5.78 -16.89
CA ILE A 196 -25.24 -6.74 -15.88
C ILE A 196 -26.09 -6.13 -14.75
N GLY A 197 -26.39 -4.82 -14.78
CA GLY A 197 -27.12 -4.14 -13.70
C GLY A 197 -28.54 -4.66 -13.44
N ASP A 198 -29.18 -5.27 -14.44
CA ASP A 198 -30.54 -5.80 -14.31
C ASP A 198 -30.57 -7.23 -13.73
N LYS A 199 -29.42 -7.85 -13.45
CA LYS A 199 -29.35 -9.20 -12.89
C LYS A 199 -29.55 -9.19 -11.38
N THR A 200 -30.15 -10.28 -10.88
CA THR A 200 -30.37 -10.50 -9.45
C THR A 200 -29.05 -10.46 -8.67
N GLY A 201 -29.07 -9.89 -7.47
CA GLY A 201 -27.88 -9.78 -6.60
C GLY A 201 -26.86 -8.71 -7.01
N THR A 202 -27.04 -7.99 -8.13
CA THR A 202 -26.09 -6.93 -8.55
C THR A 202 -26.42 -5.55 -8.00
N LYS A 203 -27.68 -5.33 -7.58
CA LYS A 203 -28.17 -4.03 -7.10
C LYS A 203 -27.32 -3.49 -5.94
N GLU A 204 -27.17 -4.26 -4.87
CA GLU A 204 -26.40 -3.83 -3.69
C GLU A 204 -24.94 -3.50 -4.03
N ILE A 205 -24.33 -4.29 -4.93
CA ILE A 205 -22.97 -4.05 -5.42
C ILE A 205 -22.88 -2.72 -6.16
N PHE A 206 -23.80 -2.47 -7.09
CA PHE A 206 -23.80 -1.22 -7.84
C PHE A 206 -24.19 -0.01 -6.99
N ASP A 207 -25.07 -0.18 -6.00
CA ASP A 207 -25.44 0.88 -5.05
C ASP A 207 -24.22 1.28 -4.21
N TYR A 208 -23.47 0.31 -3.66
CA TYR A 208 -22.22 0.61 -2.96
C TYR A 208 -21.18 1.29 -3.87
N ILE A 209 -20.96 0.75 -5.08
CA ILE A 209 -19.99 1.34 -6.01
C ILE A 209 -20.43 2.75 -6.43
N GLN A 210 -21.74 3.00 -6.60
CA GLN A 210 -22.29 4.32 -6.88
C GLN A 210 -21.93 5.29 -5.76
N CYS A 211 -22.14 4.94 -4.49
CA CYS A 211 -21.75 5.80 -3.36
C CYS A 211 -20.25 6.16 -3.39
N VAL A 212 -19.39 5.20 -3.76
CA VAL A 212 -17.95 5.49 -3.90
C VAL A 212 -17.66 6.40 -5.10
N GLU A 213 -18.34 6.21 -6.23
CA GLU A 213 -18.21 7.12 -7.37
C GLU A 213 -18.74 8.51 -7.04
N ASP A 214 -19.85 8.63 -6.32
CA ASP A 214 -20.41 9.92 -5.89
C ASP A 214 -19.43 10.66 -4.99
N MET A 215 -18.83 9.97 -4.00
CA MET A 215 -17.76 10.53 -3.17
C MET A 215 -16.58 11.04 -3.99
N ARG A 216 -16.19 10.30 -5.03
CA ARG A 216 -15.04 10.66 -5.89
C ARG A 216 -15.27 11.89 -6.75
N HIS A 217 -16.51 12.12 -7.17
CA HIS A 217 -16.90 13.26 -7.99
C HIS A 217 -17.48 14.41 -7.15
N CYS A 218 -17.54 14.26 -5.83
CA CYS A 218 -18.00 15.30 -4.93
C CYS A 218 -17.01 16.46 -4.88
N GLU A 219 -17.54 17.68 -4.97
CA GLU A 219 -16.77 18.92 -4.82
C GLU A 219 -17.11 19.70 -3.55
N ASP A 220 -18.27 19.42 -2.94
CA ASP A 220 -18.71 20.06 -1.71
C ASP A 220 -18.22 19.30 -0.46
N PRO A 221 -17.47 19.94 0.44
CA PRO A 221 -16.97 19.29 1.65
C PRO A 221 -18.04 18.76 2.60
N LEU A 222 -19.17 19.47 2.76
CA LEU A 222 -20.24 19.05 3.67
C LEU A 222 -20.98 17.82 3.14
N ALA A 223 -21.32 17.81 1.85
CA ALA A 223 -21.88 16.64 1.19
C ALA A 223 -20.92 15.44 1.27
N ALA A 224 -19.62 15.66 1.05
CA ALA A 224 -18.62 14.61 1.17
C ALA A 224 -18.50 14.05 2.60
N ALA A 225 -18.57 14.91 3.62
CA ALA A 225 -18.58 14.50 5.03
C ALA A 225 -19.83 13.64 5.36
N ALA A 226 -21.00 14.01 4.82
CA ALA A 226 -22.22 13.23 4.98
C ALA A 226 -22.10 11.84 4.32
N ILE A 227 -21.63 11.78 3.07
CA ILE A 227 -21.41 10.52 2.34
C ILE A 227 -20.42 9.63 3.11
N ALA A 228 -19.32 10.21 3.60
CA ALA A 228 -18.29 9.47 4.33
C ALA A 228 -18.81 8.87 5.64
N THR A 229 -19.65 9.61 6.37
CA THR A 229 -20.27 9.16 7.63
C THR A 229 -21.26 8.03 7.39
N GLN A 230 -22.17 8.20 6.41
CA GLN A 230 -23.21 7.21 6.11
C GLN A 230 -22.64 5.87 5.64
N ASN A 231 -21.55 5.91 4.87
CA ASN A 231 -20.98 4.71 4.25
C ASN A 231 -19.75 4.17 4.96
N GLN A 232 -19.35 4.76 6.09
CA GLN A 232 -18.12 4.42 6.81
C GLN A 232 -16.90 4.38 5.87
N PHE A 233 -16.70 5.47 5.11
CA PHE A 233 -15.54 5.63 4.25
C PHE A 233 -14.31 6.16 4.97
N THR A 234 -13.17 5.54 4.68
CA THR A 234 -11.83 6.01 5.06
C THR A 234 -11.27 7.04 4.07
N LEU A 235 -10.10 7.63 4.38
CA LEU A 235 -9.42 8.61 3.51
C LEU A 235 -9.10 8.10 2.11
N ASP A 236 -9.01 6.79 1.90
CA ASP A 236 -8.75 6.20 0.58
C ASP A 236 -9.88 6.50 -0.43
N HIS A 237 -11.09 6.79 0.06
CA HIS A 237 -12.25 7.13 -0.77
C HIS A 237 -12.38 8.64 -1.04
N VAL A 238 -11.71 9.47 -0.24
CA VAL A 238 -11.86 10.93 -0.26
C VAL A 238 -11.04 11.53 -1.42
N PRO A 239 -11.64 12.39 -2.27
CA PRO A 239 -10.90 13.13 -3.29
C PRO A 239 -9.76 13.97 -2.73
N GLY A 240 -8.66 14.05 -3.48
CA GLY A 240 -7.43 14.69 -3.01
C GLY A 240 -7.60 16.17 -2.63
N HIS A 241 -8.47 16.92 -3.32
CA HIS A 241 -8.75 18.33 -3.01
C HIS A 241 -9.55 18.48 -1.71
N LEU A 242 -10.51 17.58 -1.47
CA LEU A 242 -11.33 17.58 -0.25
C LEU A 242 -10.59 17.14 1.00
N LEU A 243 -9.41 16.52 0.85
CA LEU A 243 -8.55 16.22 1.98
C LEU A 243 -8.04 17.46 2.72
N THR A 244 -8.33 18.68 2.22
CA THR A 244 -8.03 19.98 2.86
C THR A 244 -9.17 20.59 3.69
N SER A 245 -10.34 19.96 3.71
CA SER A 245 -11.50 20.41 4.51
C SER A 245 -11.50 19.78 5.90
N GLN A 246 -11.77 20.58 6.93
CA GLN A 246 -11.87 20.09 8.30
C GLN A 246 -13.10 19.19 8.49
N GLU A 247 -14.23 19.53 7.86
CA GLU A 247 -15.50 18.82 7.92
C GLU A 247 -15.36 17.37 7.46
N VAL A 248 -14.60 17.15 6.39
CA VAL A 248 -14.33 15.80 5.87
C VAL A 248 -13.47 14.99 6.83
N TRP A 249 -12.50 15.61 7.51
CA TRP A 249 -11.71 14.92 8.54
C TRP A 249 -12.56 14.55 9.74
N ASP A 250 -13.43 15.44 10.21
CA ASP A 250 -14.33 15.18 11.34
C ASP A 250 -15.24 13.97 11.08
N ALA A 251 -15.74 13.81 9.85
CA ALA A 251 -16.55 12.66 9.43
C ALA A 251 -15.77 11.34 9.36
N VAL A 252 -14.51 11.38 8.96
CA VAL A 252 -13.70 10.18 8.70
C VAL A 252 -12.95 9.69 9.94
N LEU A 253 -12.51 10.59 10.83
CA LEU A 253 -11.72 10.27 12.02
C LEU A 253 -12.34 9.20 12.94
N PRO A 254 -13.66 9.21 13.22
CA PRO A 254 -14.27 8.20 14.11
C PRO A 254 -14.05 6.76 13.65
N GLN A 255 -13.85 6.57 12.35
CA GLN A 255 -13.71 5.27 11.70
C GLN A 255 -12.27 4.73 11.75
N PHE A 256 -11.30 5.56 12.12
CA PHE A 256 -9.91 5.14 12.18
C PHE A 256 -9.64 4.14 13.30
N SER A 257 -8.75 3.21 12.97
CA SER A 257 -7.94 2.49 13.95
C SER A 257 -6.98 3.44 14.66
N LEU A 258 -6.46 3.02 15.83
CA LEU A 258 -5.50 3.83 16.58
C LEU A 258 -4.18 4.02 15.80
N GLU A 259 -3.77 3.02 15.01
CA GLU A 259 -2.59 3.07 14.14
C GLU A 259 -2.73 4.15 13.07
N GLU A 260 -3.87 4.19 12.39
CA GLU A 260 -4.18 5.21 11.37
C GLU A 260 -4.26 6.61 11.97
N LEU A 261 -4.81 6.72 13.18
CA LEU A 261 -4.89 7.98 13.92
C LEU A 261 -3.47 8.53 14.17
N LEU A 262 -2.60 7.76 14.82
CA LEU A 262 -1.20 8.15 15.09
C LEU A 262 -0.43 8.47 13.79
N HIS A 263 -0.71 7.73 12.71
CA HIS A 263 -0.12 8.00 11.41
C HIS A 263 -0.54 9.36 10.82
N ASN A 264 -1.74 9.87 11.14
CA ASN A 264 -2.27 11.08 10.55
C ASN A 264 -2.22 12.33 11.45
N ILE A 265 -1.95 12.21 12.76
CA ILE A 265 -1.91 13.38 13.69
C ILE A 265 -1.07 14.54 13.15
N GLN A 266 0.15 14.30 12.68
CA GLN A 266 1.00 15.39 12.14
C GLN A 266 0.38 16.05 10.92
N ARG A 267 -0.31 15.27 10.07
CA ARG A 267 -0.97 15.82 8.88
C ARG A 267 -2.10 16.75 9.29
N ILE A 268 -2.94 16.31 10.22
CA ILE A 268 -4.06 17.10 10.77
C ILE A 268 -3.54 18.40 11.39
N HIS A 269 -2.44 18.33 12.15
CA HIS A 269 -1.77 19.51 12.71
C HIS A 269 -1.28 20.48 11.65
N ASN A 270 -0.56 19.98 10.64
CA ASN A 270 -0.02 20.81 9.56
C ASN A 270 -1.10 21.50 8.74
N MET A 271 -2.33 21.01 8.80
CA MET A 271 -3.50 21.58 8.14
C MET A 271 -4.23 22.62 9.00
N GLY A 272 -3.81 22.81 10.26
CA GLY A 272 -4.37 23.81 11.15
C GLY A 272 -5.65 23.38 11.86
N PHE A 273 -6.07 22.11 11.76
CA PHE A 273 -7.33 21.65 12.35
C PHE A 273 -7.27 21.44 13.87
N LEU A 274 -6.07 21.51 14.46
CA LEU A 274 -5.88 21.33 15.91
C LEU A 274 -5.79 22.69 16.60
N SER A 275 -6.94 23.22 17.01
CA SER A 275 -7.07 24.42 17.84
C SER A 275 -7.92 24.12 19.08
N ASN A 276 -7.90 25.00 20.09
CA ASN A 276 -8.61 24.81 21.36
C ASN A 276 -10.14 24.68 21.19
N GLU A 277 -10.70 25.33 20.17
CA GLU A 277 -12.14 25.36 19.90
C GLU A 277 -12.55 24.40 18.76
N SER A 278 -11.59 23.68 18.16
CA SER A 278 -11.87 22.80 17.03
C SER A 278 -12.58 21.52 17.45
N THR A 279 -13.65 21.20 16.72
CA THR A 279 -14.34 19.90 16.75
C THR A 279 -13.39 18.74 16.50
N THR A 280 -12.45 18.90 15.56
CA THR A 280 -11.44 17.89 15.22
C THR A 280 -10.55 17.56 16.41
N THR A 281 -10.15 18.56 17.20
CA THR A 281 -9.35 18.35 18.42
C THR A 281 -10.12 17.49 19.41
N SER A 282 -11.40 17.80 19.65
CA SER A 282 -12.26 17.05 20.57
C SER A 282 -12.46 15.60 20.12
N ILE A 283 -12.74 15.38 18.83
CA ILE A 283 -12.84 14.04 18.24
C ILE A 283 -11.52 13.28 18.44
N LEU A 284 -10.39 13.89 18.10
CA LEU A 284 -9.07 13.26 18.20
C LEU A 284 -8.74 12.86 19.66
N VAL A 285 -8.96 13.75 20.63
CA VAL A 285 -8.70 13.49 22.05
C VAL A 285 -9.59 12.36 22.57
N SER A 286 -10.88 12.34 22.20
CA SER A 286 -11.80 11.27 22.59
C SER A 286 -11.36 9.91 22.04
N LEU A 287 -10.88 9.87 20.79
CA LEU A 287 -10.37 8.65 20.16
C LEU A 287 -9.06 8.16 20.79
N LEU A 288 -8.14 9.08 21.11
CA LEU A 288 -6.88 8.77 21.79
C LEU A 288 -7.07 8.30 23.23
N SER A 289 -8.13 8.75 23.90
CA SER A 289 -8.42 8.41 25.30
C SER A 289 -9.32 7.17 25.44
N ASN A 290 -9.81 6.62 24.33
CA ASN A 290 -10.74 5.50 24.33
C ASN A 290 -10.04 4.18 24.72
N GLN A 291 -10.30 3.72 25.95
CA GLN A 291 -9.68 2.52 26.52
C GLN A 291 -9.98 1.24 25.73
N ASP A 292 -11.16 1.12 25.14
CA ASP A 292 -11.52 -0.06 24.34
C ASP A 292 -10.77 -0.10 23.02
N LYS A 293 -10.62 1.06 22.35
CA LYS A 293 -9.79 1.17 21.14
C LYS A 293 -8.32 0.89 21.45
N ILE A 294 -7.80 1.38 22.58
CA ILE A 294 -6.41 1.12 23.00
C ILE A 294 -6.20 -0.38 23.24
N LYS A 295 -7.03 -1.02 24.07
CA LYS A 295 -6.90 -2.45 24.42
C LYS A 295 -7.05 -3.38 23.21
N LYS A 296 -7.87 -3.02 22.22
CA LYS A 296 -8.05 -3.78 20.98
C LYS A 296 -6.96 -3.53 19.94
N SER A 297 -6.22 -2.42 20.06
CA SER A 297 -5.18 -2.06 19.10
C SER A 297 -3.91 -2.89 19.28
N LYS A 298 -3.11 -2.99 18.21
CA LYS A 298 -1.76 -3.58 18.26
C LYS A 298 -0.68 -2.50 18.39
N VAL A 299 -1.07 -1.28 18.77
CA VAL A 299 -0.17 -0.14 18.88
C VAL A 299 0.82 -0.37 20.02
N THR A 300 2.10 -0.19 19.72
CA THR A 300 3.17 -0.33 20.71
C THR A 300 3.50 1.01 21.37
N SER A 301 4.04 0.97 22.60
CA SER A 301 4.52 2.18 23.30
C SER A 301 5.57 2.95 22.49
N LEU A 302 6.37 2.25 21.69
CA LEU A 302 7.36 2.86 20.79
C LEU A 302 6.71 3.69 19.68
N GLU A 303 5.63 3.21 19.07
CA GLU A 303 4.90 3.95 18.03
C GLU A 303 4.28 5.24 18.57
N VAL A 304 3.76 5.19 19.81
CA VAL A 304 3.26 6.37 20.53
C VAL A 304 4.40 7.37 20.75
N TYR A 305 5.54 6.91 21.28
CA TYR A 305 6.71 7.75 21.52
C TYR A 305 7.23 8.43 20.25
N ILE A 306 7.36 7.67 19.15
CA ILE A 306 7.76 8.22 17.84
C ILE A 306 6.76 9.28 17.37
N THR A 307 5.46 9.03 17.55
CA THR A 307 4.41 9.98 17.18
C THR A 307 4.50 11.27 17.99
N MET A 308 4.70 11.16 19.31
CA MET A 308 4.92 12.32 20.20
C MET A 308 6.16 13.13 19.78
N ALA A 309 7.28 12.46 19.51
CA ALA A 309 8.52 13.12 19.09
C ALA A 309 8.38 13.86 17.75
N ASN A 310 7.69 13.26 16.77
CA ASN A 310 7.39 13.91 15.50
C ASN A 310 6.46 15.12 15.69
N TYR A 311 5.42 14.95 16.51
CA TYR A 311 4.45 16.01 16.82
C TYR A 311 5.11 17.23 17.47
N ALA A 312 5.95 17.00 18.48
CA ALA A 312 6.73 18.06 19.14
C ALA A 312 7.65 18.81 18.16
N LYS A 313 8.24 18.10 17.19
CA LYS A 313 9.08 18.68 16.13
C LYS A 313 8.29 19.27 14.96
N LYS A 314 6.95 19.26 15.02
CA LYS A 314 6.02 19.72 13.97
C LYS A 314 6.33 19.13 12.59
N SER A 315 6.95 17.96 12.54
CA SER A 315 7.46 17.39 11.30
C SER A 315 7.63 15.88 11.40
N LYS A 316 7.40 15.21 10.27
CA LYS A 316 7.81 13.82 10.05
C LYS A 316 9.03 13.80 9.14
N PRO A 317 9.99 12.87 9.34
CA PRO A 317 11.07 12.66 8.39
C PRO A 317 10.52 12.48 6.97
N MET A 318 11.08 13.20 6.01
CA MET A 318 10.67 13.06 4.60
C MET A 318 11.00 11.65 4.11
N LYS A 319 10.06 11.04 3.37
CA LYS A 319 10.36 9.80 2.62
C LYS A 319 11.53 10.05 1.67
N PHE A 320 12.40 9.06 1.50
CA PHE A 320 13.60 9.18 0.68
C PHE A 320 13.31 9.71 -0.72
N GLU A 321 12.27 9.21 -1.40
CA GLU A 321 11.92 9.67 -2.75
C GLU A 321 11.51 11.14 -2.76
N LYS A 322 10.77 11.60 -1.74
CA LYS A 322 10.41 13.01 -1.60
C LYS A 322 11.62 13.88 -1.27
N ALA A 323 12.52 13.40 -0.40
CA ALA A 323 13.76 14.08 -0.07
C ALA A 323 14.65 14.21 -1.30
N LYS A 324 14.79 13.15 -2.10
CA LYS A 324 15.52 13.17 -3.37
C LYS A 324 14.92 14.19 -4.35
N VAL A 325 13.61 14.18 -4.55
CA VAL A 325 12.92 15.16 -5.41
C VAL A 325 13.09 16.58 -4.86
N ALA A 326 13.04 16.79 -3.54
CA ALA A 326 13.26 18.09 -2.92
C ALA A 326 14.70 18.59 -3.16
N LEU A 327 15.70 17.74 -2.96
CA LEU A 327 17.12 18.03 -3.24
C LEU A 327 17.33 18.33 -4.73
N GLU A 328 16.75 17.54 -5.63
CA GLU A 328 16.80 17.81 -7.07
C GLU A 328 16.14 19.15 -7.43
N ARG A 329 15.00 19.48 -6.80
CA ARG A 329 14.34 20.79 -6.98
C ARG A 329 15.22 21.93 -6.46
N GLU A 330 15.89 21.74 -5.34
CA GLU A 330 16.80 22.74 -4.77
C GLU A 330 18.05 22.93 -5.64
N ALA A 331 18.68 21.84 -6.11
CA ALA A 331 19.79 21.90 -7.05
C ALA A 331 19.39 22.57 -8.38
N ARG A 332 18.21 22.25 -8.92
CA ARG A 332 17.63 22.93 -10.10
C ARG A 332 17.33 24.40 -9.84
N ARG A 333 17.01 24.80 -8.61
CA ARG A 333 16.82 26.20 -8.23
C ARG A 333 18.16 26.93 -8.20
N ARG A 334 19.17 26.38 -7.50
CA ARG A 334 20.52 26.96 -7.40
C ARG A 334 21.21 27.10 -8.76
N THR A 335 21.08 26.10 -9.64
CA THR A 335 21.62 26.18 -11.02
C THR A 335 20.96 27.23 -11.90
N ARG A 336 19.79 27.75 -11.50
CA ARG A 336 19.11 28.86 -12.18
C ARG A 336 19.42 30.20 -11.53
N GLN A 337 20.36 30.28 -10.59
CA GLN A 337 20.79 31.53 -9.98
C GLN A 337 22.19 31.86 -10.50
N ILE A 338 22.38 33.10 -10.97
CA ILE A 338 23.67 33.68 -11.31
C ILE A 338 23.99 34.73 -10.25
N PHE A 339 25.20 34.69 -9.72
CA PHE A 339 25.67 35.75 -8.85
C PHE A 339 26.09 36.95 -9.69
N ASP A 340 25.41 38.07 -9.53
CA ASP A 340 25.82 39.35 -10.12
C ASP A 340 26.85 40.01 -9.20
N SER A 341 28.09 40.07 -9.68
CA SER A 341 29.22 40.66 -8.96
C SER A 341 29.14 42.18 -8.84
N LYS A 342 28.29 42.87 -9.60
CA LYS A 342 28.10 44.32 -9.51
C LYS A 342 27.10 44.72 -8.44
N THR A 343 26.05 43.93 -8.26
CA THR A 343 25.02 44.16 -7.24
C THR A 343 25.23 43.34 -5.97
N GLU A 344 26.19 42.40 -5.98
CA GLU A 344 26.42 41.40 -4.92
C GLU A 344 25.17 40.55 -4.60
N THR A 345 24.27 40.38 -5.57
CA THR A 345 23.02 39.63 -5.40
C THR A 345 22.95 38.40 -6.30
N TRP A 346 22.15 37.42 -5.88
CA TRP A 346 21.84 36.23 -6.69
C TRP A 346 20.60 36.49 -7.53
N GLU A 347 20.77 36.58 -8.84
CA GLU A 347 19.69 36.79 -9.80
C GLU A 347 19.25 35.48 -10.45
N TRP A 348 17.97 35.35 -10.79
CA TRP A 348 17.49 34.17 -11.51
C TRP A 348 17.77 34.27 -13.01
N THR A 349 18.33 33.22 -13.61
CA THR A 349 18.39 33.06 -15.08
C THR A 349 16.98 32.99 -15.64
N THR A 350 16.50 34.10 -16.18
CA THR A 350 15.24 34.18 -16.93
C THR A 350 15.41 33.51 -18.29
N THR A 351 15.39 32.17 -18.33
CA THR A 351 15.15 31.48 -19.60
C THR A 351 13.70 31.75 -20.01
N LYS A 352 13.50 32.61 -21.02
CA LYS A 352 12.22 32.99 -21.65
C LYS A 352 11.12 31.94 -21.42
N ARG A 353 10.20 32.19 -20.48
CA ARG A 353 8.89 31.53 -20.38
C ARG A 353 7.81 32.60 -20.23
N HIS A 354 6.64 32.28 -20.75
CA HIS A 354 5.43 33.09 -20.97
C HIS A 354 5.33 34.42 -20.18
N PRO A 355 4.93 35.55 -20.82
CA PRO A 355 4.91 36.89 -20.23
C PRO A 355 4.04 37.10 -18.95
N ARG A 356 3.33 36.08 -18.45
CA ARG A 356 2.45 36.19 -17.26
C ARG A 356 3.09 35.76 -15.94
N GLU A 357 4.34 35.29 -15.93
CA GLU A 357 5.02 34.79 -14.72
C GLU A 357 6.23 35.65 -14.29
N ALA A 358 6.32 36.89 -14.75
CA ALA A 358 7.22 37.86 -14.11
C ALA A 358 6.60 38.33 -12.79
N LYS A 359 6.73 37.52 -11.73
CA LYS A 359 6.53 38.01 -10.37
C LYS A 359 7.85 38.60 -9.90
N HIS A 360 7.93 39.92 -9.81
CA HIS A 360 8.98 40.59 -9.05
C HIS A 360 8.73 40.32 -7.57
N TRP A 361 9.76 39.80 -6.90
CA TRP A 361 9.83 39.60 -5.46
C TRP A 361 11.13 40.21 -4.98
#